data_AF-A0A0B2UL98-F1
#
_entry.id   AF-A0A0B2UL98-F1
#
_cell.length_a   1.000
_cell.length_b   1.000
_cell.length_c   1.000
_cell.angle_alpha   90.00
_cell.angle_beta   90.00
_cell.angle_gamma   90.00
#
_symmetry.space_group_name_H-M   'P 1'
#
loop_
_entity.id
_entity.type
_entity.pdbx_description
1 polymer ?
#
loop_
_entity_poly.entity_id
_entity_poly.type
_entity_poly.pdbx_seq_one_letter_code
_entity_poly.pdbx_strand_id
1 'polypeptide(L)'
;MKILITSDNHLGFKENDPIRGDDSYRTFEEILKIANEKKVDMILQGGDLFHENRPSRGCLSKTVGLFRKYCFGEKMSELKSNVCLNTDDPNISVSIPVVIIHGNHDDPSGVDMVSPIDILESAKLVNYIGKHGRLDIIEIIPLLIEKEGKVAIYGLGHIKERRLYKMFVEGRVLFQRPADSEEWYNILVVHQNRVVREKGQISEKLEDGFFDLIVYGHEHESLISKFKGKSMVIQPGSTVRTSFLEAECYDKYVYVLDVNKEVAVEQIKLCSVRPLAIGSLKIEGKQNAEEIVETKVKQMITRLDSKDVYVESKVYKEEDPKRTKYEGFEPSRIAIKRSVSLIGANKLFSTVRDFPLVRLKVEIDEGCVVNKHRVIDLLTNVVVNPQDAISLIRKPRNVSESKVHARGEKIGITRILEEGLKNVEFGILSKSRFCESLDEFVKGDKDAFNTMIRNGVERIVSQVDYSSVMSEDLEFMMRRISREQDKCMEIDNLNQESIRNDNRNIVNVEECRWMTGVEVGKAEEECLKREIKKDRDESSADGSFSFSKYL
;
A
#
# COMPACT_ATOMS: atom_id res chain seq x y z
N MET A 1 -19.80 15.85 -28.86
CA MET A 1 -19.52 14.57 -28.20
C MET A 1 -19.16 14.83 -26.75
N LYS A 2 -19.92 14.24 -25.82
CA LYS A 2 -19.71 14.37 -24.36
C LYS A 2 -19.20 13.06 -23.76
N ILE A 3 -18.09 13.13 -23.04
CA ILE A 3 -17.43 11.98 -22.40
C ILE A 3 -17.38 12.23 -20.90
N LEU A 4 -17.96 11.33 -20.09
CA LEU A 4 -17.78 11.35 -18.65
C LEU A 4 -16.48 10.62 -18.29
N ILE A 5 -15.61 11.25 -17.51
CA ILE A 5 -14.32 10.72 -17.08
C ILE A 5 -14.37 10.45 -15.57
N THR A 6 -14.01 9.24 -15.18
CA THR A 6 -13.88 8.78 -13.80
C THR A 6 -12.72 7.79 -13.68
N SER A 7 -12.18 7.60 -12.48
CA SER A 7 -11.10 6.64 -12.20
C SER A 7 -11.22 6.15 -10.76
N ASP A 8 -10.54 5.05 -10.42
CA ASP A 8 -10.30 4.63 -9.04
C ASP A 8 -11.60 4.55 -8.23
N ASN A 9 -12.55 3.78 -8.77
CA ASN A 9 -13.87 3.61 -8.17
C ASN A 9 -13.86 2.66 -6.98
N HIS A 10 -12.92 1.71 -6.97
CA HIS A 10 -12.66 0.77 -5.86
C HIS A 10 -13.95 0.07 -5.38
N LEU A 11 -14.75 -0.46 -6.31
CA LEU A 11 -15.94 -1.24 -6.01
C LEU A 11 -15.57 -2.46 -5.15
N GLY A 12 -16.33 -2.66 -4.07
CA GLY A 12 -16.04 -3.68 -3.06
C GLY A 12 -15.15 -3.21 -1.91
N PHE A 13 -14.63 -1.97 -1.93
CA PHE A 13 -13.87 -1.45 -0.80
C PHE A 13 -14.69 -1.46 0.49
N LYS A 14 -14.15 -2.13 1.51
CA LYS A 14 -14.77 -2.32 2.83
C LYS A 14 -16.18 -2.92 2.76
N GLU A 15 -16.47 -3.81 1.80
CA GLU A 15 -17.80 -4.41 1.61
C GLU A 15 -18.38 -5.15 2.82
N ASN A 16 -17.52 -5.66 3.73
CA ASN A 16 -17.93 -6.34 4.95
C ASN A 16 -18.23 -5.38 6.12
N ASP A 17 -18.00 -4.07 5.95
CA ASP A 17 -18.28 -3.06 6.96
C ASP A 17 -19.79 -2.74 6.98
N PRO A 18 -20.47 -2.81 8.12
CA PRO A 18 -21.93 -2.64 8.20
C PRO A 18 -22.40 -1.23 7.83
N ILE A 19 -21.52 -0.22 7.91
CA ILE A 19 -21.86 1.18 7.62
C ILE A 19 -21.28 1.61 6.27
N ARG A 20 -20.03 1.21 5.97
CA ARG A 20 -19.28 1.64 4.77
C ARG A 20 -19.42 0.70 3.59
N GLY A 21 -19.94 -0.51 3.79
CA GLY A 21 -19.91 -1.56 2.77
C GLY A 21 -20.57 -1.19 1.45
N ASP A 22 -21.53 -0.26 1.49
CA ASP A 22 -22.22 0.25 0.31
C ASP A 22 -21.69 1.58 -0.24
N ASP A 23 -20.71 2.22 0.42
CA ASP A 23 -20.23 3.55 0.01
C ASP A 23 -19.68 3.55 -1.42
N SER A 24 -18.88 2.54 -1.79
CA SER A 24 -18.31 2.44 -3.15
C SER A 24 -19.39 2.29 -4.23
N TYR A 25 -20.38 1.42 -4.00
CA TYR A 25 -21.48 1.21 -4.95
C TYR A 25 -22.39 2.42 -5.06
N ARG A 26 -22.70 3.11 -3.95
CA ARG A 26 -23.53 4.33 -3.96
C ARG A 26 -22.87 5.46 -4.75
N THR A 27 -21.57 5.67 -4.54
CA THR A 27 -20.84 6.69 -5.32
C THR A 27 -20.77 6.34 -6.79
N PHE A 28 -20.51 5.07 -7.12
CA PHE A 28 -20.51 4.65 -8.51
C PHE A 28 -21.91 4.79 -9.15
N GLU A 29 -22.98 4.48 -8.41
CA GLU A 29 -24.34 4.73 -8.86
C GLU A 29 -24.62 6.23 -9.10
N GLU A 30 -24.12 7.13 -8.24
CA GLU A 30 -24.21 8.58 -8.46
C GLU A 30 -23.55 8.97 -9.79
N ILE A 31 -22.36 8.44 -10.09
CA ILE A 31 -21.62 8.73 -11.32
C ILE A 31 -22.42 8.29 -12.55
N LEU A 32 -23.00 7.09 -12.51
CA LEU A 32 -23.83 6.57 -13.60
C LEU A 32 -25.14 7.37 -13.77
N LYS A 33 -25.72 7.88 -12.68
CA LYS A 33 -26.86 8.82 -12.75
C LYS A 33 -26.47 10.15 -13.38
N ILE A 34 -25.31 10.70 -13.02
CA ILE A 34 -24.76 11.92 -13.62
C ILE A 34 -24.55 11.71 -15.13
N ALA A 35 -24.02 10.56 -15.55
CA ALA A 35 -23.85 10.21 -16.97
C ALA A 35 -25.17 10.32 -17.75
N ASN A 36 -26.24 9.74 -17.19
CA ASN A 36 -27.58 9.79 -17.79
C ASN A 36 -28.18 11.20 -17.78
N GLU A 37 -28.12 11.94 -16.67
CA GLU A 37 -28.65 13.31 -16.56
C GLU A 37 -27.97 14.25 -17.55
N LYS A 38 -26.64 14.16 -17.66
CA LYS A 38 -25.83 14.95 -18.59
C LYS A 38 -25.92 14.49 -20.04
N LYS A 39 -26.58 13.35 -20.28
CA LYS A 39 -26.74 12.72 -21.60
C LYS A 39 -25.39 12.56 -22.28
N VAL A 40 -24.43 11.97 -21.57
CA VAL A 40 -23.09 11.72 -22.13
C VAL A 40 -23.17 10.63 -23.18
N ASP A 41 -22.28 10.70 -24.17
CA ASP A 41 -22.20 9.73 -25.26
C ASP A 41 -21.39 8.48 -24.85
N MET A 42 -20.48 8.63 -23.90
CA MET A 42 -19.59 7.55 -23.43
C MET A 42 -19.07 7.85 -22.01
N ILE A 43 -18.73 6.79 -21.28
CA ILE A 43 -17.96 6.86 -20.03
C ILE A 43 -16.55 6.33 -20.28
N LEU A 44 -15.55 7.08 -19.82
CA LEU A 44 -14.13 6.73 -19.84
C LEU A 44 -13.65 6.47 -18.41
N GLN A 45 -13.29 5.23 -18.12
CA GLN A 45 -12.87 4.75 -16.80
C GLN A 45 -11.35 4.51 -16.77
N GLY A 46 -10.66 5.19 -15.86
CA GLY A 46 -9.20 5.29 -15.80
C GLY A 46 -8.45 4.18 -15.05
N GLY A 47 -9.08 3.02 -14.77
CA GLY A 47 -8.50 1.91 -14.00
C GLY A 47 -8.96 1.86 -12.55
N ASP A 48 -8.68 0.74 -11.88
CA ASP A 48 -9.13 0.43 -10.50
C ASP A 48 -10.65 0.59 -10.34
N LEU A 49 -11.42 -0.05 -11.24
CA LEU A 49 -12.85 -0.18 -11.06
C LEU A 49 -13.15 -1.04 -9.82
N PHE A 50 -12.40 -2.12 -9.63
CA PHE A 50 -12.51 -3.01 -8.47
C PHE A 50 -11.39 -2.76 -7.46
N HIS A 51 -11.72 -2.87 -6.17
CA HIS A 51 -10.71 -2.75 -5.12
C HIS A 51 -9.84 -4.02 -4.95
N GLU A 52 -10.38 -5.18 -5.30
CA GLU A 52 -9.65 -6.44 -5.23
C GLU A 52 -9.57 -7.07 -6.62
N ASN A 53 -8.43 -7.67 -6.95
CA ASN A 53 -8.22 -8.38 -8.22
C ASN A 53 -9.23 -9.54 -8.39
N ARG A 54 -9.62 -10.15 -7.26
CA ARG A 54 -10.68 -11.16 -7.19
C ARG A 54 -11.89 -10.59 -6.48
N PRO A 55 -12.70 -9.75 -7.15
CA PRO A 55 -13.86 -9.15 -6.52
C PRO A 55 -14.82 -10.23 -6.02
N SER A 56 -15.49 -9.96 -4.89
CA SER A 56 -16.48 -10.88 -4.35
C SER A 56 -17.63 -11.09 -5.33
N ARG A 57 -18.33 -12.23 -5.21
CA ARG A 57 -19.54 -12.52 -6.01
C ARG A 57 -20.60 -11.43 -5.83
N GLY A 58 -20.72 -10.88 -4.61
CA GLY A 58 -21.63 -9.79 -4.30
C GLY A 58 -21.23 -8.50 -5.02
N CYS A 59 -19.93 -8.17 -5.01
CA CYS A 59 -19.39 -7.03 -5.74
C CYS A 59 -19.67 -7.13 -7.24
N LEU A 60 -19.29 -8.23 -7.88
CA LEU A 60 -19.56 -8.47 -9.29
C LEU A 60 -21.05 -8.35 -9.63
N SER A 61 -21.92 -9.00 -8.86
CA SER A 61 -23.37 -8.94 -9.10
C SER A 61 -23.92 -7.52 -8.99
N LYS A 62 -23.48 -6.72 -8.01
CA LYS A 62 -23.88 -5.31 -7.86
C LYS A 62 -23.38 -4.48 -9.03
N THR A 63 -22.11 -4.64 -9.43
CA THR A 63 -21.50 -3.93 -10.55
C THR A 63 -22.23 -4.21 -11.87
N VAL A 64 -22.50 -5.48 -12.18
CA VAL A 64 -23.29 -5.87 -13.36
C VAL A 64 -24.68 -5.24 -13.31
N GLY A 65 -25.35 -5.28 -12.16
CA GLY A 65 -26.66 -4.65 -11.98
C GLY A 65 -26.66 -3.14 -12.22
N LEU A 66 -25.62 -2.44 -11.75
CA LEU A 66 -25.45 -1.00 -11.97
C LEU A 66 -25.24 -0.67 -13.45
N PHE A 67 -24.33 -1.37 -14.14
CA PHE A 67 -24.15 -1.18 -15.59
C PHE A 67 -25.44 -1.48 -16.35
N ARG A 68 -26.10 -2.62 -16.08
CA ARG A 68 -27.38 -2.99 -16.71
C ARG A 68 -28.47 -1.94 -16.53
N LYS A 69 -28.54 -1.30 -15.36
CA LYS A 69 -29.56 -0.30 -15.04
C LYS A 69 -29.32 1.05 -15.71
N TYR A 70 -28.07 1.46 -15.88
CA TYR A 70 -27.74 2.85 -16.28
C TYR A 70 -27.05 2.99 -17.64
N CYS A 71 -26.45 1.93 -18.19
CA CYS A 71 -25.73 1.96 -19.47
C CYS A 71 -26.47 1.27 -20.61
N PHE A 72 -27.60 0.62 -20.32
CA PHE A 72 -28.48 -0.03 -21.30
C PHE A 72 -29.82 0.70 -21.35
N GLY A 73 -30.43 0.70 -22.52
CA GLY A 73 -31.72 1.36 -22.73
C GLY A 73 -32.21 1.23 -24.15
N GLU A 74 -33.40 1.80 -24.42
CA GLU A 74 -34.04 1.71 -25.73
C GLU A 74 -33.29 2.51 -26.81
N LYS A 75 -32.67 3.64 -26.43
CA LYS A 75 -31.87 4.44 -27.34
C LYS A 75 -30.48 3.83 -27.47
N MET A 76 -30.16 3.29 -28.64
CA MET A 76 -28.81 2.82 -28.97
C MET A 76 -27.84 3.99 -29.13
N SER A 77 -26.59 3.73 -28.76
CA SER A 77 -25.49 4.66 -29.04
C SER A 77 -25.29 4.81 -30.55
N GLU A 78 -25.02 6.04 -30.98
CA GLU A 78 -24.78 6.41 -32.39
C GLU A 78 -23.27 6.53 -32.69
N LEU A 79 -22.41 6.09 -31.77
CA LEU A 79 -20.96 6.19 -31.92
C LEU A 79 -20.47 5.23 -33.01
N LYS A 80 -19.60 5.74 -33.89
CA LYS A 80 -18.88 4.92 -34.87
C LYS A 80 -17.45 4.73 -34.40
N SER A 81 -16.93 3.51 -34.53
CA SER A 81 -15.57 3.18 -34.12
C SER A 81 -14.81 2.37 -35.16
N ASN A 82 -13.47 2.39 -35.08
CA ASN A 82 -12.60 1.55 -35.91
C ASN A 82 -12.61 0.06 -35.50
N VAL A 83 -13.08 -0.25 -34.30
CA VAL A 83 -13.21 -1.60 -33.76
C VAL A 83 -14.66 -1.90 -33.38
N CYS A 84 -15.01 -3.18 -33.31
CA CYS A 84 -16.31 -3.63 -32.84
C CYS A 84 -16.46 -3.33 -31.34
N LEU A 85 -17.35 -2.42 -30.98
CA LEU A 85 -17.70 -2.10 -29.59
C LEU A 85 -18.89 -2.95 -29.14
N ASN A 86 -19.17 -2.93 -27.84
CA ASN A 86 -20.37 -3.56 -27.28
C ASN A 86 -21.68 -2.97 -27.81
N THR A 87 -21.66 -1.76 -28.38
CA THR A 87 -22.78 -1.12 -29.05
C THR A 87 -23.14 -1.77 -30.38
N ASP A 88 -22.21 -2.51 -30.99
CA ASP A 88 -22.41 -3.17 -32.28
C ASP A 88 -23.05 -4.57 -32.13
N ASP A 89 -23.24 -5.05 -30.90
CA ASP A 89 -23.88 -6.35 -30.64
C ASP A 89 -25.38 -6.27 -30.97
N PRO A 90 -25.90 -7.09 -31.92
CA PRO A 90 -27.30 -7.03 -32.33
C PRO A 90 -28.27 -7.51 -31.24
N ASN A 91 -27.77 -8.22 -30.22
CA ASN A 91 -28.60 -8.81 -29.17
C ASN A 91 -28.72 -7.90 -27.93
N ILE A 92 -27.99 -6.78 -27.90
CA ILE A 92 -27.87 -5.97 -26.69
C ILE A 92 -27.96 -4.48 -27.02
N SER A 93 -28.91 -3.78 -26.39
CA SER A 93 -29.10 -2.34 -26.58
C SER A 93 -28.30 -1.51 -25.57
N VAL A 94 -27.07 -1.18 -25.93
CA VAL A 94 -26.19 -0.30 -25.14
C VAL A 94 -26.52 1.17 -25.44
N SER A 95 -26.90 1.93 -24.42
CA SER A 95 -27.21 3.35 -24.53
C SER A 95 -25.99 4.24 -24.26
N ILE A 96 -25.17 3.87 -23.27
CA ILE A 96 -23.94 4.58 -22.91
C ILE A 96 -22.80 3.57 -22.84
N PRO A 97 -21.96 3.44 -23.87
CA PRO A 97 -20.79 2.57 -23.82
C PRO A 97 -19.79 3.06 -22.77
N VAL A 98 -19.14 2.09 -22.13
CA VAL A 98 -18.09 2.32 -21.14
C VAL A 98 -16.78 1.81 -21.73
N VAL A 99 -15.78 2.67 -21.80
CA VAL A 99 -14.41 2.31 -22.20
C VAL A 99 -13.55 2.35 -20.95
N ILE A 100 -12.78 1.29 -20.73
CA ILE A 100 -12.04 1.08 -19.49
C ILE A 100 -10.62 0.60 -19.77
N ILE A 101 -9.66 1.07 -18.99
CA ILE A 101 -8.34 0.44 -18.83
C ILE A 101 -8.28 -0.27 -17.48
N HIS A 102 -7.38 -1.23 -17.30
CA HIS A 102 -7.12 -1.80 -15.98
C HIS A 102 -6.13 -0.94 -15.20
N GLY A 103 -6.32 -0.88 -13.88
CA GLY A 103 -5.40 -0.32 -12.90
C GLY A 103 -4.56 -1.39 -12.20
N ASN A 104 -3.99 -1.05 -11.03
CA ASN A 104 -3.10 -1.94 -10.30
C ASN A 104 -3.84 -2.92 -9.37
N HIS A 105 -5.11 -2.69 -9.07
CA HIS A 105 -5.95 -3.59 -8.28
C HIS A 105 -6.69 -4.61 -9.15
N ASP A 106 -7.07 -4.23 -10.37
CA ASP A 106 -7.75 -5.07 -11.35
C ASP A 106 -6.85 -5.46 -12.54
N ASP A 107 -5.54 -5.59 -12.28
CA ASP A 107 -4.56 -6.00 -13.27
C ASP A 107 -4.78 -7.45 -13.76
N PRO A 108 -4.49 -7.75 -15.05
CA PRO A 108 -4.49 -9.11 -15.55
C PRO A 108 -3.57 -10.01 -14.72
N SER A 109 -4.12 -11.04 -14.09
CA SER A 109 -3.37 -11.93 -13.19
C SER A 109 -3.63 -13.41 -13.48
N GLY A 110 -2.82 -14.28 -12.89
CA GLY A 110 -2.91 -15.73 -13.07
C GLY A 110 -2.24 -16.24 -14.36
N VAL A 111 -2.49 -17.51 -14.68
CA VAL A 111 -1.87 -18.20 -15.82
C VAL A 111 -2.37 -17.62 -17.15
N ASP A 112 -3.66 -17.34 -17.22
CA ASP A 112 -4.31 -16.87 -18.45
C ASP A 112 -4.29 -15.34 -18.61
N MET A 113 -3.65 -14.61 -17.68
CA MET A 113 -3.61 -13.14 -17.67
C MET A 113 -5.03 -12.54 -17.82
N VAL A 114 -5.93 -12.98 -16.94
CA VAL A 114 -7.34 -12.54 -16.92
C VAL A 114 -7.52 -11.53 -15.81
N SER A 115 -8.05 -10.37 -16.17
CA SER A 115 -8.51 -9.32 -15.27
C SER A 115 -10.00 -9.53 -14.95
N PRO A 116 -10.50 -9.10 -13.79
CA PRO A 116 -11.95 -9.01 -13.58
C PRO A 116 -12.66 -8.13 -14.63
N ILE A 117 -11.95 -7.22 -15.31
CA ILE A 117 -12.48 -6.43 -16.42
C ILE A 117 -12.78 -7.29 -17.65
N ASP A 118 -11.98 -8.33 -17.93
CA ASP A 118 -12.24 -9.27 -19.04
C ASP A 118 -13.60 -9.99 -18.86
N ILE A 119 -14.01 -10.22 -17.61
CA ILE A 119 -15.33 -10.82 -17.29
C ILE A 119 -16.46 -9.86 -17.69
N LEU A 120 -16.30 -8.56 -17.40
CA LEU A 120 -17.28 -7.54 -17.77
C LEU A 120 -17.35 -7.33 -19.28
N GLU A 121 -16.21 -7.36 -19.97
CA GLU A 121 -16.13 -7.27 -21.43
C GLU A 121 -16.76 -8.49 -22.10
N SER A 122 -16.48 -9.69 -21.62
CA SER A 122 -17.09 -10.93 -22.12
C SER A 122 -18.62 -10.92 -21.97
N ALA A 123 -19.13 -10.24 -20.94
CA ALA A 123 -20.55 -10.00 -20.72
C ALA A 123 -21.11 -8.79 -21.50
N LYS A 124 -20.31 -8.15 -22.35
CA LYS A 124 -20.63 -6.96 -23.18
C LYS A 124 -21.09 -5.74 -22.37
N LEU A 125 -20.64 -5.62 -21.11
CA LEU A 125 -20.97 -4.49 -20.25
C LEU A 125 -20.02 -3.30 -20.45
N VAL A 126 -18.77 -3.59 -20.79
CA VAL A 126 -17.70 -2.60 -20.98
C VAL A 126 -16.87 -2.96 -22.21
N ASN A 127 -16.08 -1.99 -22.70
CA ASN A 127 -15.10 -2.17 -23.76
C ASN A 127 -13.71 -2.01 -23.14
N TYR A 128 -12.93 -3.09 -23.09
CA TYR A 128 -11.65 -3.10 -22.40
C TYR A 128 -10.52 -2.78 -23.39
N ILE A 129 -9.77 -1.71 -23.10
CA ILE A 129 -8.62 -1.28 -23.89
C ILE A 129 -7.36 -1.24 -23.04
N GLY A 130 -6.19 -1.13 -23.68
CA GLY A 130 -4.91 -0.96 -22.98
C GLY A 130 -4.37 -2.22 -22.29
N LYS A 131 -4.89 -3.40 -22.63
CA LYS A 131 -4.32 -4.70 -22.27
C LYS A 131 -3.11 -5.00 -23.17
N HIS A 132 -1.96 -5.31 -22.57
CA HIS A 132 -0.72 -5.58 -23.31
C HIS A 132 -0.25 -7.02 -23.06
N GLY A 133 -0.36 -7.87 -24.09
CA GLY A 133 0.04 -9.29 -23.99
C GLY A 133 1.54 -9.53 -24.18
N ARG A 134 2.22 -8.67 -24.95
CA ARG A 134 3.67 -8.83 -25.24
C ARG A 134 4.50 -8.27 -24.10
N LEU A 135 5.50 -9.04 -23.66
CA LEU A 135 6.36 -8.60 -22.56
C LEU A 135 7.43 -7.59 -23.00
N ASP A 136 7.88 -7.69 -24.26
CA ASP A 136 9.07 -7.01 -24.77
C ASP A 136 8.81 -5.65 -25.42
N ILE A 137 7.64 -5.48 -26.07
CA ILE A 137 7.24 -4.27 -26.79
C ILE A 137 5.81 -3.93 -26.40
N ILE A 138 5.58 -2.67 -26.05
CA ILE A 138 4.26 -2.11 -25.70
C ILE A 138 3.79 -1.33 -26.93
N GLU A 139 2.85 -1.90 -27.65
CA GLU A 139 2.22 -1.25 -28.80
C GLU A 139 0.83 -0.74 -28.40
N ILE A 140 0.63 0.56 -28.53
CA ILE A 140 -0.60 1.25 -28.15
C ILE A 140 -1.33 1.67 -29.41
N ILE A 141 -2.46 1.00 -29.66
CA ILE A 141 -3.33 1.22 -30.80
C ILE A 141 -4.53 2.07 -30.33
N PRO A 142 -4.84 3.21 -30.99
CA PRO A 142 -5.94 4.05 -30.58
C PRO A 142 -7.30 3.45 -30.92
N LEU A 143 -8.24 3.62 -30.00
CA LEU A 143 -9.67 3.51 -30.26
C LEU A 143 -10.15 4.83 -30.88
N LEU A 144 -10.49 4.78 -32.17
CA LEU A 144 -11.00 5.93 -32.92
C LEU A 144 -12.51 5.96 -32.82
N ILE A 145 -13.08 7.06 -32.33
CA ILE A 145 -14.52 7.24 -32.17
C ILE A 145 -14.98 8.51 -32.88
N GLU A 146 -16.06 8.40 -33.66
CA GLU A 146 -16.66 9.48 -34.42
C GLU A 146 -18.16 9.60 -34.12
N LYS A 147 -18.61 10.85 -33.91
CA LYS A 147 -20.04 11.23 -33.85
C LYS A 147 -20.24 12.64 -34.40
N GLU A 148 -20.16 13.64 -33.51
CA GLU A 148 -20.17 15.07 -33.85
C GLU A 148 -18.73 15.64 -33.93
N GLY A 149 -17.77 14.89 -33.40
CA GLY A 149 -16.33 15.16 -33.43
C GLY A 149 -15.54 13.86 -33.50
N LYS A 150 -14.24 13.96 -33.77
CA LYS A 150 -13.30 12.85 -33.91
C LYS A 150 -12.41 12.75 -32.67
N VAL A 151 -12.49 11.64 -31.93
CA VAL A 151 -11.70 11.40 -30.71
C VAL A 151 -10.87 10.14 -30.87
N ALA A 152 -9.57 10.23 -30.58
CA ALA A 152 -8.65 9.10 -30.56
C ALA A 152 -8.24 8.79 -29.13
N ILE A 153 -8.69 7.64 -28.59
CA ILE A 153 -8.43 7.22 -27.21
C ILE A 153 -7.29 6.20 -27.19
N TYR A 154 -6.20 6.55 -26.54
CA TYR A 154 -5.03 5.71 -26.30
C TYR A 154 -5.10 5.19 -24.87
N GLY A 155 -5.25 3.87 -24.70
CA GLY A 155 -5.29 3.24 -23.39
C GLY A 155 -3.95 2.61 -23.01
N LEU A 156 -3.42 2.95 -21.84
CA LEU A 156 -2.29 2.27 -21.22
C LEU A 156 -2.70 1.80 -19.82
N GLY A 157 -3.11 0.54 -19.71
CA GLY A 157 -3.39 -0.05 -18.41
C GLY A 157 -2.14 -0.12 -17.53
N HIS A 158 -2.34 -0.37 -16.24
CA HIS A 158 -1.23 -0.39 -15.28
C HIS A 158 -0.16 -1.40 -15.66
N ILE A 159 1.09 -0.93 -15.60
CA ILE A 159 2.33 -1.68 -15.76
C ILE A 159 3.25 -1.21 -14.65
N LYS A 160 3.90 -2.14 -13.95
CA LYS A 160 4.86 -1.80 -12.88
C LYS A 160 5.84 -0.71 -13.32
N GLU A 161 5.91 0.37 -12.54
CA GLU A 161 6.64 1.60 -12.86
C GLU A 161 8.07 1.37 -13.38
N ARG A 162 8.88 0.59 -12.64
CA ARG A 162 10.27 0.26 -13.04
C ARG A 162 10.35 -0.40 -14.42
N ARG A 163 9.38 -1.25 -14.76
CA ARG A 163 9.31 -1.92 -16.06
C ARG A 163 8.93 -0.92 -17.14
N LEU A 164 7.87 -0.13 -16.92
CA LEU A 164 7.40 0.83 -17.89
C LEU A 164 8.46 1.90 -18.19
N TYR A 165 9.13 2.43 -17.16
CA TYR A 165 10.24 3.36 -17.32
C TYR A 165 11.37 2.78 -18.19
N LYS A 166 11.77 1.53 -17.94
CA LYS A 166 12.77 0.82 -18.75
C LYS A 166 12.33 0.74 -20.22
N MET A 167 11.07 0.40 -20.49
CA MET A 167 10.54 0.32 -21.85
C MET A 167 10.54 1.69 -22.56
N PHE A 168 10.23 2.77 -21.85
CA PHE A 168 10.32 4.13 -22.38
C PHE A 168 11.76 4.58 -22.65
N VAL A 169 12.72 4.19 -21.82
CA VAL A 169 14.15 4.50 -22.05
C VAL A 169 14.69 3.70 -23.23
N GLU A 170 14.27 2.45 -23.39
CA GLU A 170 14.71 1.55 -24.47
C GLU A 170 13.94 1.78 -25.79
N GLY A 171 13.01 2.74 -25.86
CA GLY A 171 12.24 3.03 -27.07
C GLY A 171 11.28 1.90 -27.48
N ARG A 172 10.84 1.08 -26.53
CA ARG A 172 9.97 -0.08 -26.77
C ARG A 172 8.48 0.20 -26.54
N VAL A 173 8.12 1.47 -26.39
CA VAL A 173 6.72 1.92 -26.33
C VAL A 173 6.41 2.60 -27.66
N LEU A 174 5.50 2.02 -28.41
CA LEU A 174 5.14 2.47 -29.75
C LEU A 174 3.69 2.94 -29.76
N PHE A 175 3.47 4.20 -30.13
CA PHE A 175 2.14 4.76 -30.33
C PHE A 175 1.80 4.73 -31.82
N GLN A 176 0.77 3.97 -32.20
CA GLN A 176 0.28 3.99 -33.57
C GLN A 176 -0.54 5.27 -33.80
N ARG A 177 -0.21 6.03 -34.84
CA ARG A 177 -0.91 7.26 -35.18
C ARG A 177 -1.79 7.04 -36.42
N PRO A 178 -3.05 7.49 -36.42
CA PRO A 178 -3.82 7.55 -37.65
C PRO A 178 -3.19 8.55 -38.62
N ALA A 179 -3.36 8.33 -39.93
CA ALA A 179 -2.80 9.22 -40.96
C ALA A 179 -3.25 10.68 -40.79
N ASP A 180 -4.51 10.88 -40.35
CA ASP A 180 -5.12 12.20 -40.17
C ASP A 180 -5.00 12.74 -38.73
N SER A 181 -3.91 12.43 -38.00
CA SER A 181 -3.82 12.65 -36.54
C SER A 181 -4.08 14.09 -36.04
N GLU A 182 -3.98 15.10 -36.91
CA GLU A 182 -4.25 16.50 -36.56
C GLU A 182 -5.74 16.85 -36.47
N GLU A 183 -6.63 16.04 -37.08
CA GLU A 183 -8.08 16.23 -36.98
C GLU A 183 -8.69 15.57 -35.74
N TRP A 184 -7.95 14.67 -35.10
CA TRP A 184 -8.42 13.91 -33.95
C TRP A 184 -8.06 14.63 -32.65
N TYR A 185 -9.01 14.68 -31.72
CA TYR A 185 -8.70 15.03 -30.34
C TYR A 185 -8.08 13.82 -29.64
N ASN A 186 -6.79 13.90 -29.34
CA ASN A 186 -6.00 12.77 -28.85
C ASN A 186 -6.05 12.71 -27.31
N ILE A 187 -6.69 11.66 -26.78
CA ILE A 187 -6.82 11.40 -25.35
C ILE A 187 -5.95 10.21 -24.96
N LEU A 188 -5.01 10.41 -24.05
CA LEU A 188 -4.26 9.33 -23.40
C LEU A 188 -4.89 9.01 -22.05
N VAL A 189 -5.14 7.73 -21.75
CA VAL A 189 -5.58 7.25 -20.44
C VAL A 189 -4.51 6.34 -19.87
N VAL A 190 -4.00 6.70 -18.69
CA VAL A 190 -2.91 5.98 -18.01
C VAL A 190 -3.28 5.72 -16.56
N HIS A 191 -2.82 4.60 -16.01
CA HIS A 191 -2.96 4.28 -14.60
C HIS A 191 -1.57 4.02 -13.99
N GLN A 192 -0.92 5.08 -13.50
CA GLN A 192 0.49 5.08 -13.08
C GLN A 192 0.72 6.05 -11.91
N ASN A 193 1.89 5.97 -11.26
CA ASN A 193 2.31 6.99 -10.30
C ASN A 193 2.64 8.30 -11.01
N ARG A 194 2.12 9.43 -10.49
CA ARG A 194 2.47 10.77 -10.96
C ARG A 194 3.48 11.46 -10.06
N VAL A 195 3.51 11.18 -8.76
CA VAL A 195 4.39 11.88 -7.80
C VAL A 195 5.88 11.64 -8.12
N VAL A 196 6.65 12.73 -8.21
CA VAL A 196 8.10 12.70 -8.46
C VAL A 196 8.80 11.93 -7.34
N ARG A 197 9.36 10.77 -7.67
CA ARG A 197 10.36 10.07 -6.86
C ARG A 197 11.68 10.10 -7.61
N GLU A 198 12.80 10.11 -6.89
CA GLU A 198 14.14 10.46 -7.40
C GLU A 198 14.61 9.67 -8.65
N LYS A 199 14.00 8.53 -9.00
CA LYS A 199 14.26 7.76 -10.25
C LYS A 199 13.02 7.01 -10.73
N GLY A 200 12.69 7.09 -12.03
CA GLY A 200 11.74 6.17 -12.69
C GLY A 200 10.45 6.78 -13.25
N GLN A 201 10.32 8.10 -13.25
CA GLN A 201 9.07 8.75 -13.62
C GLN A 201 8.86 8.79 -15.15
N ILE A 202 7.60 8.65 -15.55
CA ILE A 202 7.18 8.59 -16.95
C ILE A 202 6.47 9.89 -17.38
N SER A 203 5.98 10.69 -16.44
CA SER A 203 5.19 11.92 -16.70
C SER A 203 5.88 12.85 -17.69
N GLU A 204 7.16 13.18 -17.49
CA GLU A 204 7.90 14.08 -18.38
C GLU A 204 8.00 13.58 -19.83
N LYS A 205 7.99 12.26 -20.05
CA LYS A 205 8.10 11.65 -21.39
C LYS A 205 6.76 11.48 -22.09
N LEU A 206 5.66 11.34 -21.33
CA LEU A 206 4.30 11.24 -21.87
C LEU A 206 3.74 12.60 -22.27
N GLU A 207 4.26 13.68 -21.67
CA GLU A 207 3.80 15.05 -21.84
C GLU A 207 4.40 15.77 -23.07
N ASP A 208 5.00 15.03 -24.03
CA ASP A 208 5.70 15.55 -25.22
C ASP A 208 4.76 16.09 -26.33
N GLY A 209 3.67 16.76 -25.95
CA GLY A 209 2.84 17.58 -26.84
C GLY A 209 2.01 16.86 -27.91
N PHE A 210 2.06 15.52 -27.99
CA PHE A 210 1.23 14.74 -28.92
C PHE A 210 -0.25 14.63 -28.47
N PHE A 211 -0.48 14.49 -27.16
CA PHE A 211 -1.83 14.32 -26.62
C PHE A 211 -2.44 15.66 -26.25
N ASP A 212 -3.71 15.87 -26.60
CA ASP A 212 -4.47 17.05 -26.21
C ASP A 212 -4.97 16.94 -24.76
N LEU A 213 -5.29 15.72 -24.33
CA LEU A 213 -5.73 15.40 -22.97
C LEU A 213 -5.04 14.14 -22.47
N ILE A 214 -4.54 14.18 -21.24
CA ILE A 214 -4.04 13.02 -20.50
C ILE A 214 -4.92 12.82 -19.27
N VAL A 215 -5.57 11.66 -19.17
CA VAL A 215 -6.33 11.21 -18.01
C VAL A 215 -5.42 10.32 -17.17
N TYR A 216 -5.16 10.75 -15.94
CA TYR A 216 -4.25 10.08 -14.99
C TYR A 216 -5.05 9.40 -13.88
N GLY A 217 -5.16 8.08 -13.91
CA GLY A 217 -5.66 7.26 -12.80
C GLY A 217 -4.57 6.97 -11.75
N HIS A 218 -4.86 6.10 -10.78
CA HIS A 218 -4.01 5.67 -9.65
C HIS A 218 -3.87 6.72 -8.55
N GLU A 219 -3.66 7.98 -8.91
CA GLU A 219 -3.55 9.06 -7.94
C GLU A 219 -4.94 9.44 -7.40
N HIS A 220 -5.14 9.30 -6.09
CA HIS A 220 -6.45 9.49 -5.47
C HIS A 220 -6.85 10.96 -5.25
N GLU A 221 -5.90 11.90 -5.33
CA GLU A 221 -6.20 13.33 -5.29
C GLU A 221 -6.82 13.78 -6.61
N SER A 222 -7.85 14.62 -6.56
CA SER A 222 -8.48 15.16 -7.76
C SER A 222 -7.81 16.47 -8.19
N LEU A 223 -7.11 16.48 -9.32
CA LEU A 223 -6.35 17.63 -9.82
C LEU A 223 -6.58 17.88 -11.31
N ILE A 224 -6.59 19.16 -11.70
CA ILE A 224 -6.49 19.57 -13.11
C ILE A 224 -5.22 20.41 -13.26
N SER A 225 -4.33 19.99 -14.15
CA SER A 225 -3.10 20.69 -14.49
C SER A 225 -3.09 21.02 -15.99
N LYS A 226 -2.54 22.19 -16.34
CA LYS A 226 -2.30 22.58 -17.74
C LYS A 226 -0.79 22.63 -17.97
N PHE A 227 -0.28 21.81 -18.88
CA PHE A 227 1.13 21.85 -19.27
C PHE A 227 1.35 22.85 -20.41
N LYS A 228 2.61 23.29 -20.56
CA LYS A 228 3.11 24.34 -21.48
C LYS A 228 2.56 24.22 -22.91
N GLY A 229 1.34 24.74 -23.14
CA GLY A 229 0.85 25.16 -24.45
C GLY A 229 -0.19 24.28 -25.17
N LYS A 230 -0.36 22.98 -24.87
CA LYS A 230 -1.35 22.14 -25.59
C LYS A 230 -2.04 21.06 -24.74
N SER A 231 -1.28 20.32 -23.93
CA SER A 231 -1.81 19.16 -23.22
C SER A 231 -2.46 19.53 -21.88
N MET A 232 -3.73 19.17 -21.72
CA MET A 232 -4.42 19.19 -20.44
C MET A 232 -4.19 17.87 -19.72
N VAL A 233 -3.93 17.90 -18.41
CA VAL A 233 -3.88 16.71 -17.57
C VAL A 233 -5.05 16.76 -16.59
N ILE A 234 -5.94 15.78 -16.69
CA ILE A 234 -7.01 15.55 -15.71
C ILE A 234 -6.60 14.34 -14.89
N GLN A 235 -6.42 14.55 -13.59
CA GLN A 235 -6.26 13.50 -12.60
C GLN A 235 -7.59 13.40 -11.85
N PRO A 236 -8.49 12.46 -12.22
CA PRO A 236 -9.85 12.49 -11.70
C PRO A 236 -9.92 12.31 -10.17
N GLY A 237 -8.94 11.59 -9.61
CA GLY A 237 -8.96 11.14 -8.23
C GLY A 237 -9.87 9.93 -8.06
N SER A 238 -9.77 9.32 -6.88
CA SER A 238 -10.66 8.22 -6.48
C SER A 238 -12.06 8.71 -6.14
N THR A 239 -13.04 7.82 -6.24
CA THR A 239 -14.42 8.15 -5.87
C THR A 239 -14.78 7.67 -4.46
N VAL A 240 -13.84 7.01 -3.78
CA VAL A 240 -13.97 6.53 -2.40
C VAL A 240 -12.67 6.81 -1.64
N ARG A 241 -12.79 7.08 -0.33
CA ARG A 241 -11.63 7.28 0.56
C ARG A 241 -11.04 5.93 0.95
N THR A 242 -10.01 5.50 0.24
CA THR A 242 -9.34 4.20 0.49
C THR A 242 -8.34 4.29 1.64
N SER A 243 -7.74 5.46 1.85
CA SER A 243 -6.71 5.71 2.85
C SER A 243 -6.95 7.00 3.63
N PHE A 244 -6.27 7.11 4.79
CA PHE A 244 -6.31 8.30 5.66
C PHE A 244 -5.13 9.24 5.40
N LEU A 245 -4.85 9.52 4.13
CA LEU A 245 -3.85 10.49 3.69
C LEU A 245 -4.48 11.87 3.47
N GLU A 246 -3.69 12.94 3.56
CA GLU A 246 -4.18 14.32 3.34
C GLU A 246 -4.70 14.53 1.92
N ALA A 247 -4.09 13.87 0.93
CA ALA A 247 -4.57 13.80 -0.46
C ALA A 247 -5.99 13.23 -0.59
N GLU A 248 -6.41 12.40 0.37
CA GLU A 248 -7.76 11.84 0.46
C GLU A 248 -8.70 12.73 1.28
N CYS A 249 -8.33 13.93 1.69
CA CYS A 249 -9.23 14.85 2.39
C CYS A 249 -10.02 15.77 1.43
N TYR A 250 -9.45 16.10 0.28
CA TYR A 250 -10.04 17.02 -0.72
C TYR A 250 -11.33 16.46 -1.33
N ASP A 251 -12.28 17.31 -1.71
CA ASP A 251 -13.50 16.88 -2.40
C ASP A 251 -13.23 15.98 -3.62
N LYS A 252 -14.15 15.05 -3.88
CA LYS A 252 -14.07 14.15 -5.04
C LYS A 252 -14.98 14.63 -6.16
N TYR A 253 -14.56 14.40 -7.39
CA TYR A 253 -15.20 14.93 -8.58
C TYR A 253 -15.27 13.89 -9.70
N VAL A 254 -16.18 14.12 -10.64
CA VAL A 254 -16.12 13.54 -11.98
C VAL A 254 -16.09 14.66 -13.02
N TYR A 255 -15.63 14.33 -14.22
CA TYR A 255 -15.41 15.31 -15.26
C TYR A 255 -16.26 14.98 -16.47
N VAL A 256 -16.90 15.97 -17.07
CA VAL A 256 -17.58 15.82 -18.36
C VAL A 256 -16.83 16.66 -19.37
N LEU A 257 -16.18 15.99 -20.30
CA LEU A 257 -15.48 16.58 -21.43
C LEU A 257 -16.47 16.73 -22.59
N ASP A 258 -16.60 17.95 -23.12
CA ASP A 258 -17.31 18.21 -24.37
C ASP A 258 -16.27 18.53 -25.45
N VAL A 259 -16.17 17.67 -26.47
CA VAL A 259 -15.20 17.76 -27.57
C VAL A 259 -15.80 18.43 -28.82
N ASN A 260 -16.95 19.10 -28.68
CA ASN A 260 -17.49 19.92 -29.77
C ASN A 260 -16.62 21.17 -30.04
N LYS A 261 -16.99 22.01 -31.02
CA LYS A 261 -16.19 23.13 -31.59
C LYS A 261 -15.32 23.95 -30.61
N GLU A 262 -15.71 24.08 -29.34
CA GLU A 262 -14.83 24.55 -28.27
C GLU A 262 -14.75 23.46 -27.18
N VAL A 263 -13.53 22.96 -26.93
CA VAL A 263 -13.30 21.95 -25.89
C VAL A 263 -13.61 22.56 -24.52
N ALA A 264 -14.57 21.97 -23.81
CA ALA A 264 -14.97 22.40 -22.48
C ALA A 264 -14.94 21.24 -21.50
N VAL A 265 -14.50 21.51 -20.27
CA VAL A 265 -14.48 20.52 -19.19
C VAL A 265 -15.37 21.02 -18.06
N GLU A 266 -16.41 20.24 -17.75
CA GLU A 266 -17.26 20.45 -16.58
C GLU A 266 -16.79 19.55 -15.43
N GLN A 267 -16.34 20.15 -14.33
CA GLN A 267 -16.01 19.45 -13.09
C GLN A 267 -17.25 19.38 -12.20
N ILE A 268 -17.71 18.17 -11.89
CA ILE A 268 -18.92 17.90 -11.12
C ILE A 268 -18.54 17.29 -9.77
N LYS A 269 -18.90 17.95 -8.66
CA LYS A 269 -18.66 17.43 -7.30
C LYS A 269 -19.58 16.25 -7.00
N LEU A 270 -19.03 15.20 -6.40
CA LEU A 270 -19.79 14.05 -5.90
C LEU A 270 -20.35 14.33 -4.50
N CYS A 271 -21.63 14.02 -4.28
CA CYS A 271 -22.34 14.27 -3.03
C CYS A 271 -22.49 13.05 -2.15
N SER A 272 -22.37 11.84 -2.69
CA SER A 272 -22.48 10.58 -1.95
C SER A 272 -21.18 10.18 -1.22
N VAL A 273 -20.07 10.87 -1.49
CA VAL A 273 -18.77 10.58 -0.87
C VAL A 273 -18.77 10.99 0.59
N ARG A 274 -18.43 10.04 1.47
CA ARG A 274 -18.33 10.29 2.91
C ARG A 274 -17.26 11.33 3.23
N PRO A 275 -17.57 12.36 4.05
CA PRO A 275 -16.59 13.34 4.49
C PRO A 275 -15.46 12.68 5.30
N LEU A 276 -14.23 13.15 5.10
CA LEU A 276 -13.06 12.75 5.87
C LEU A 276 -12.46 13.99 6.54
N ALA A 277 -12.25 13.93 7.86
CA ALA A 277 -11.50 14.94 8.59
C ALA A 277 -10.21 14.34 9.16
N ILE A 278 -9.07 14.93 8.79
CA ILE A 278 -7.77 14.58 9.32
C ILE A 278 -7.29 15.70 10.24
N GLY A 279 -6.74 15.35 11.39
CA GLY A 279 -6.23 16.31 12.36
C GLY A 279 -5.00 15.79 13.11
N SER A 280 -4.26 16.71 13.69
CA SER A 280 -3.21 16.42 14.67
C SER A 280 -3.54 17.08 16.00
N LEU A 281 -3.15 16.41 17.09
CA LEU A 281 -3.30 16.88 18.45
C LEU A 281 -2.03 16.55 19.22
N LYS A 282 -1.49 17.53 19.93
CA LYS A 282 -0.40 17.33 20.90
C LYS A 282 -1.00 17.41 22.29
N ILE A 283 -0.74 16.42 23.13
CA ILE A 283 -1.21 16.38 24.52
C ILE A 283 0.01 16.45 25.44
N GLU A 284 0.07 17.50 26.25
CA GLU A 284 1.14 17.77 27.20
C GLU A 284 0.61 17.72 28.65
N GLY A 285 1.36 17.06 29.55
CA GLY A 285 1.05 17.02 30.99
C GLY A 285 0.05 15.94 31.43
N LYS A 286 -0.38 15.98 32.71
CA LYS A 286 -1.37 15.04 33.31
C LYS A 286 -2.82 15.50 33.08
N GLN A 287 -3.21 15.71 31.82
CA GLN A 287 -4.60 16.07 31.49
C GLN A 287 -5.41 14.81 31.15
N ASN A 288 -6.75 14.88 31.28
CA ASN A 288 -7.65 13.83 30.80
C ASN A 288 -7.62 13.77 29.27
N ALA A 289 -6.67 13.02 28.73
CA ALA A 289 -6.45 12.90 27.29
C ALA A 289 -7.68 12.36 26.54
N GLU A 290 -8.52 11.54 27.18
CA GLU A 290 -9.74 10.98 26.61
C GLU A 290 -10.76 12.08 26.24
N GLU A 291 -11.00 13.02 27.17
CA GLU A 291 -11.96 14.12 27.00
C GLU A 291 -11.49 15.18 25.99
N ILE A 292 -10.17 15.44 25.94
CA ILE A 292 -9.56 16.35 24.96
C ILE A 292 -9.71 15.79 23.55
N VAL A 293 -9.46 14.49 23.38
CA VAL A 293 -9.63 13.82 22.08
C VAL A 293 -11.09 13.85 21.64
N GLU A 294 -12.04 13.54 22.52
CA GLU A 294 -13.47 13.60 22.22
C GLU A 294 -13.90 15.02 21.80
N THR A 295 -13.49 16.04 22.57
CA THR A 295 -13.80 17.45 22.26
C THR A 295 -13.22 17.86 20.91
N LYS A 296 -11.98 17.44 20.60
CA LYS A 296 -11.34 17.73 19.32
C LYS A 296 -12.07 17.06 18.16
N VAL A 297 -12.50 15.81 18.31
CA VAL A 297 -13.27 15.10 17.28
C VAL A 297 -14.61 15.79 17.04
N LYS A 298 -15.35 16.15 18.09
CA LYS A 298 -16.60 16.92 17.96
C LYS A 298 -16.38 18.24 17.21
N GLN A 299 -15.32 18.99 17.54
CA GLN A 299 -14.96 20.21 16.82
C GLN A 299 -14.65 19.95 15.33
N MET A 300 -13.98 18.85 15.01
CA MET A 300 -13.71 18.48 13.60
C MET A 300 -15.00 18.16 12.85
N ILE A 301 -15.94 17.47 13.49
CA ILE A 301 -17.25 17.16 12.91
C ILE A 301 -18.07 18.43 12.68
N THR A 302 -18.15 19.32 13.68
CA THR A 302 -18.85 20.60 13.51
C THR A 302 -18.28 21.41 12.35
N ARG A 303 -16.94 21.43 12.16
CA ARG A 303 -16.32 22.12 11.02
C ARG A 303 -16.70 21.52 9.66
N LEU A 304 -16.93 20.21 9.59
CA LEU A 304 -17.44 19.57 8.37
C LEU A 304 -18.88 20.00 8.06
N ASP A 305 -19.72 20.15 9.08
CA ASP A 305 -21.12 20.56 8.94
C ASP A 305 -21.28 22.06 8.61
N SER A 306 -20.38 22.91 9.08
CA SER A 306 -20.41 24.37 8.88
C SER A 306 -20.22 24.84 7.43
N LYS A 307 -19.97 23.93 6.46
CA LYS A 307 -19.72 24.25 5.03
C LYS A 307 -18.49 25.12 4.71
N ASP A 308 -17.63 25.45 5.68
CA ASP A 308 -16.49 26.35 5.48
C ASP A 308 -15.15 25.68 5.15
N VAL A 309 -15.14 24.39 4.83
CA VAL A 309 -13.92 23.71 4.37
C VAL A 309 -14.10 23.30 2.90
N TYR A 310 -14.26 24.29 2.03
CA TYR A 310 -13.85 24.14 0.64
C TYR A 310 -12.32 24.08 0.63
N VAL A 311 -11.74 22.88 0.72
CA VAL A 311 -10.38 22.74 0.22
C VAL A 311 -10.50 22.57 -1.29
N GLU A 312 -10.57 23.71 -1.99
CA GLU A 312 -10.55 23.71 -3.46
C GLU A 312 -9.36 22.88 -3.94
N SER A 313 -9.61 22.02 -4.94
CA SER A 313 -8.56 21.34 -5.68
C SER A 313 -7.54 22.40 -6.14
N LYS A 314 -6.30 22.32 -5.66
CA LYS A 314 -5.24 23.23 -6.10
C LYS A 314 -5.09 23.07 -7.61
N VAL A 315 -5.38 24.12 -8.38
CA VAL A 315 -4.92 24.19 -9.76
C VAL A 315 -3.41 24.41 -9.68
N TYR A 316 -2.65 23.32 -9.75
CA TYR A 316 -1.19 23.40 -9.85
C TYR A 316 -0.84 23.95 -11.23
N LYS A 317 -0.42 25.23 -11.26
CA LYS A 317 0.52 25.69 -12.28
C LYS A 317 1.88 25.18 -11.81
N GLU A 318 2.47 24.22 -12.53
CA GLU A 318 3.89 23.92 -12.35
C GLU A 318 4.69 25.11 -12.87
N GLU A 319 4.94 26.08 -12.00
CA GLU A 319 5.97 27.08 -12.21
C GLU A 319 7.30 26.47 -11.74
N ASP A 320 8.09 25.97 -12.69
CA ASP A 320 9.51 25.69 -12.52
C ASP A 320 10.18 26.82 -11.70
N PRO A 321 10.71 26.60 -10.48
CA PRO A 321 11.28 27.70 -9.68
C PRO A 321 12.59 28.27 -10.26
N LYS A 322 13.09 27.75 -11.38
CA LYS A 322 14.39 28.12 -11.97
C LYS A 322 14.40 28.00 -13.49
N ARG A 323 13.74 28.92 -14.21
CA ARG A 323 14.23 29.45 -15.51
C ARG A 323 13.33 30.56 -16.06
N THR A 324 13.87 31.78 -15.95
CA THR A 324 13.83 32.86 -16.95
C THR A 324 12.49 33.36 -17.53
N LYS A 325 12.22 34.64 -17.22
CA LYS A 325 11.52 35.66 -18.03
C LYS A 325 11.26 35.25 -19.48
N TYR A 326 9.99 35.12 -19.86
CA TYR A 326 9.55 35.35 -21.25
C TYR A 326 8.20 36.06 -21.25
N GLU A 327 8.17 37.17 -21.99
CA GLU A 327 7.01 37.98 -22.32
C GLU A 327 6.12 37.27 -23.33
N GLY A 328 4.81 37.46 -23.18
CA GLY A 328 3.81 37.37 -24.26
C GLY A 328 3.41 35.97 -24.72
N PHE A 329 2.30 35.45 -24.19
CA PHE A 329 1.42 34.56 -24.96
C PHE A 329 -0.01 34.59 -24.39
N GLU A 330 -1.00 34.86 -25.23
CA GLU A 330 -2.42 34.88 -24.86
C GLU A 330 -2.93 33.47 -24.51
N PRO A 331 -3.79 33.31 -23.48
CA PRO A 331 -4.31 32.02 -23.09
C PRO A 331 -5.42 31.55 -24.06
N SER A 332 -5.17 30.46 -24.78
CA SER A 332 -6.21 29.76 -25.54
C SER A 332 -7.27 29.15 -24.61
N ARG A 333 -8.53 29.27 -25.07
CA ARG A 333 -9.77 29.37 -24.29
C ARG A 333 -10.41 28.01 -23.96
N ILE A 334 -9.85 27.22 -23.05
CA ILE A 334 -10.60 26.07 -22.49
C ILE A 334 -11.37 26.52 -21.26
N ALA A 335 -12.71 26.54 -21.38
CA ALA A 335 -13.62 26.90 -20.30
C ALA A 335 -13.78 25.73 -19.31
N ILE A 336 -13.33 25.92 -18.07
CA ILE A 336 -13.60 25.00 -16.97
C ILE A 336 -14.87 25.46 -16.28
N LYS A 337 -15.94 24.66 -16.36
CA LYS A 337 -17.19 24.91 -15.63
C LYS A 337 -17.18 24.06 -14.36
N ARG A 338 -17.55 24.64 -13.22
CA ARG A 338 -17.74 23.89 -11.98
C ARG A 338 -19.23 23.77 -11.69
N SER A 339 -19.69 22.56 -11.39
CA SER A 339 -21.07 22.31 -10.99
C SER A 339 -21.13 21.30 -9.85
N VAL A 340 -22.28 21.25 -9.19
CA VAL A 340 -22.57 20.31 -8.11
C VAL A 340 -23.66 19.37 -8.62
N SER A 341 -23.53 18.07 -8.36
CA SER A 341 -24.57 17.10 -8.73
C SER A 341 -25.86 17.40 -7.95
N LEU A 342 -26.90 17.88 -8.65
CA LEU A 342 -28.21 18.17 -8.05
C LEU A 342 -28.98 16.89 -7.72
N ILE A 343 -28.60 15.76 -8.32
CA ILE A 343 -29.12 14.42 -8.02
C ILE A 343 -28.84 14.03 -6.55
N GLY A 344 -27.79 14.58 -5.95
CA GLY A 344 -27.45 14.42 -4.53
C GLY A 344 -28.22 15.34 -3.57
N ALA A 345 -28.81 16.43 -4.06
CA ALA A 345 -29.44 17.46 -3.23
C ALA A 345 -30.92 17.18 -2.90
N ASN A 346 -31.61 16.39 -3.73
CA ASN A 346 -33.03 16.11 -3.57
C ASN A 346 -33.29 14.78 -2.85
N LYS A 347 -33.66 14.89 -1.56
CA LYS A 347 -34.48 13.95 -0.74
C LYS A 347 -34.11 12.45 -0.61
N LEU A 348 -33.10 11.91 -1.30
CA LEU A 348 -32.68 10.51 -1.15
C LEU A 348 -31.34 10.29 -0.42
N PHE A 349 -30.53 11.34 -0.24
CA PHE A 349 -29.21 11.26 0.42
C PHE A 349 -29.17 11.82 1.85
N SER A 350 -30.33 12.08 2.46
CA SER A 350 -30.40 12.51 3.87
C SER A 350 -29.89 11.45 4.86
N THR A 351 -29.63 10.22 4.40
CA THR A 351 -29.10 9.10 5.20
C THR A 351 -27.56 8.96 5.15
N VAL A 352 -26.86 9.57 4.18
CA VAL A 352 -25.39 9.42 4.06
C VAL A 352 -24.64 10.32 5.07
N ARG A 353 -25.36 11.21 5.75
CA ARG A 353 -24.86 12.01 6.88
C ARG A 353 -24.85 11.27 8.22
N ASP A 354 -25.02 9.96 8.27
CA ASP A 354 -25.11 9.32 9.59
C ASP A 354 -23.82 9.51 10.40
N PHE A 355 -22.62 9.29 9.82
CA PHE A 355 -21.34 9.62 10.48
C PHE A 355 -20.18 9.90 9.50
N PRO A 356 -19.25 10.84 9.79
CA PRO A 356 -18.05 11.08 8.97
C PRO A 356 -16.90 10.10 9.27
N LEU A 357 -15.88 10.09 8.41
CA LEU A 357 -14.59 9.47 8.69
C LEU A 357 -13.70 10.49 9.41
N VAL A 358 -13.02 10.05 10.47
CA VAL A 358 -12.09 10.91 11.22
C VAL A 358 -10.77 10.19 11.41
N ARG A 359 -9.65 10.89 11.23
CA ARG A 359 -8.32 10.42 11.62
C ARG A 359 -7.61 11.48 12.42
N LEU A 360 -7.37 11.22 13.69
CA LEU A 360 -6.63 12.08 14.60
C LEU A 360 -5.28 11.44 14.92
N LYS A 361 -4.19 12.13 14.57
CA LYS A 361 -2.84 11.81 15.03
C LYS A 361 -2.63 12.48 16.38
N VAL A 362 -2.47 11.69 17.44
CA VAL A 362 -2.28 12.17 18.80
C VAL A 362 -0.83 11.92 19.21
N GLU A 363 -0.07 13.00 19.37
CA GLU A 363 1.26 12.96 19.97
C GLU A 363 1.12 13.11 21.49
N ILE A 364 1.60 12.10 22.23
CA ILE A 364 1.52 12.06 23.69
C ILE A 364 2.92 12.28 24.27
N ASP A 365 3.04 13.28 25.15
CA ASP A 365 4.24 13.53 25.95
C ASP A 365 4.26 12.69 27.25
N GLU A 366 5.42 12.64 27.92
CA GLU A 366 5.68 11.71 29.03
C GLU A 366 4.68 11.88 30.20
N GLY A 367 4.06 10.77 30.62
CA GLY A 367 3.19 10.71 31.81
C GLY A 367 1.69 10.61 31.54
N CYS A 368 1.23 10.72 30.29
CA CYS A 368 -0.16 10.52 29.93
C CYS A 368 -0.48 9.05 29.63
N VAL A 369 -1.49 8.49 30.32
CA VAL A 369 -2.03 7.15 30.03
C VAL A 369 -3.34 7.32 29.27
N VAL A 370 -3.37 6.89 28.01
CA VAL A 370 -4.60 6.89 27.18
C VAL A 370 -5.06 5.46 27.01
N ASN A 371 -6.27 5.15 27.47
CA ASN A 371 -6.88 3.87 27.17
C ASN A 371 -7.55 3.93 25.80
N LYS A 372 -6.91 3.31 24.79
CA LYS A 372 -7.44 3.28 23.42
C LYS A 372 -8.87 2.74 23.35
N HIS A 373 -9.21 1.73 24.16
CA HIS A 373 -10.54 1.13 24.15
C HIS A 373 -11.62 2.12 24.61
N ARG A 374 -11.37 2.88 25.69
CA ARG A 374 -12.33 3.88 26.18
C ARG A 374 -12.58 4.96 25.15
N VAL A 375 -11.54 5.39 24.42
CA VAL A 375 -11.74 6.39 23.36
C VAL A 375 -12.46 5.80 22.14
N ILE A 376 -12.21 4.53 21.79
CA ILE A 376 -12.99 3.83 20.76
C ILE A 376 -14.47 3.76 21.15
N ASP A 377 -14.77 3.43 22.41
CA ASP A 377 -16.14 3.34 22.92
C ASP A 377 -16.84 4.72 22.89
N LEU A 378 -16.14 5.80 23.26
CA LEU A 378 -16.65 7.18 23.18
C LEU A 378 -16.90 7.64 21.74
N LEU A 379 -16.13 7.13 20.79
CA LEU A 379 -16.27 7.44 19.38
C LEU A 379 -17.28 6.52 18.66
N THR A 380 -17.72 5.45 19.32
CA THR A 380 -18.74 4.54 18.81
C THR A 380 -20.05 5.31 18.71
N ASN A 381 -20.68 5.31 17.53
CA ASN A 381 -21.83 6.15 17.17
C ASN A 381 -21.53 7.65 16.99
N VAL A 382 -20.28 8.04 16.77
CA VAL A 382 -19.90 9.41 16.37
C VAL A 382 -19.14 9.42 15.05
N VAL A 383 -18.32 8.39 14.81
CA VAL A 383 -17.54 8.22 13.60
C VAL A 383 -17.73 6.82 13.04
N VAL A 384 -17.54 6.65 11.73
CA VAL A 384 -17.69 5.34 11.09
C VAL A 384 -16.50 4.42 11.35
N ASN A 385 -15.32 4.99 11.59
CA ASN A 385 -14.07 4.25 11.75
C ASN A 385 -13.51 4.33 13.18
N PRO A 386 -14.25 3.92 14.25
CA PRO A 386 -13.83 4.18 15.63
C PRO A 386 -12.49 3.51 15.96
N GLN A 387 -12.21 2.31 15.43
CA GLN A 387 -10.96 1.57 15.66
C GLN A 387 -9.73 2.28 15.05
N ASP A 388 -9.91 2.88 13.88
CA ASP A 388 -8.88 3.57 13.11
C ASP A 388 -8.92 5.09 13.28
N ALA A 389 -9.80 5.61 14.13
CA ALA A 389 -9.97 7.05 14.29
C ALA A 389 -8.74 7.70 14.92
N ILE A 390 -7.98 6.95 15.74
CA ILE A 390 -6.89 7.50 16.54
C ILE A 390 -5.59 6.77 16.24
N SER A 391 -4.56 7.56 15.90
CA SER A 391 -3.18 7.12 15.78
C SER A 391 -2.37 7.71 16.93
N LEU A 392 -1.94 6.88 17.87
CA LEU A 392 -1.10 7.31 18.99
C LEU A 392 0.37 7.27 18.59
N ILE A 393 1.05 8.41 18.66
CA ILE A 393 2.50 8.53 18.45
C ILE A 393 3.12 8.94 19.78
N ARG A 394 4.03 8.12 20.30
CA ARG A 394 4.85 8.47 21.46
C ARG A 394 6.16 9.03 20.94
N LYS A 395 6.60 10.20 21.41
CA LYS A 395 7.93 10.70 21.06
C LYS A 395 8.98 9.67 21.52
N PRO A 396 9.91 9.26 20.66
CA PRO A 396 11.03 8.44 21.11
C PRO A 396 11.85 9.27 22.09
N ARG A 397 12.39 8.60 23.12
CA ARG A 397 13.33 9.23 24.06
C ARG A 397 14.43 9.92 23.26
N ASN A 398 14.59 11.23 23.44
CA ASN A 398 15.91 11.83 23.32
C ASN A 398 16.71 11.25 24.48
N VAL A 399 17.47 10.18 24.23
CA VAL A 399 18.49 9.73 25.19
C VAL A 399 19.61 10.77 25.12
N SER A 400 19.42 11.90 25.81
CA SER A 400 20.55 12.58 26.41
C SER A 400 21.13 11.58 27.42
N GLU A 401 22.45 11.38 27.38
CA GLU A 401 23.22 10.48 28.23
C GLU A 401 22.91 10.71 29.72
N SER A 402 21.82 10.13 30.18
CA SER A 402 21.44 10.08 31.57
C SER A 402 21.73 8.66 31.98
N LYS A 403 22.87 8.46 32.66
CA LYS A 403 23.18 7.22 33.36
C LYS A 403 22.09 6.97 34.41
N VAL A 404 20.99 6.34 34.00
CA VAL A 404 19.98 5.84 34.92
C VAL A 404 20.60 4.60 35.56
N HIS A 405 21.01 4.74 36.83
CA HIS A 405 21.22 3.59 37.70
C HIS A 405 19.90 2.83 37.83
N ALA A 406 19.75 1.77 37.02
CA ALA A 406 18.67 0.82 37.16
C ALA A 406 18.89 0.00 38.46
N ARG A 407 18.42 0.54 39.59
CA ARG A 407 17.95 -0.29 40.71
C ARG A 407 16.49 -0.65 40.44
N GLY A 408 16.32 -1.60 39.54
CA GLY A 408 15.06 -2.32 39.34
C GLY A 408 15.46 -3.76 39.12
N GLU A 409 14.98 -4.66 39.96
CA GLU A 409 15.24 -6.10 39.86
C GLU A 409 15.02 -6.55 38.42
N LYS A 410 16.08 -7.08 37.80
CA LYS A 410 16.00 -7.83 36.54
C LYS A 410 15.17 -9.09 36.83
N ILE A 411 13.86 -8.96 36.86
CA ILE A 411 12.95 -10.11 36.77
C ILE A 411 13.14 -10.62 35.34
N GLY A 412 13.84 -11.76 35.24
CA GLY A 412 14.35 -12.30 33.99
C GLY A 412 13.22 -12.56 33.01
N ILE A 413 13.23 -11.83 31.89
CA ILE A 413 12.43 -12.11 30.68
C ILE A 413 12.54 -13.61 30.32
N THR A 414 13.71 -14.21 30.57
CA THR A 414 13.98 -15.64 30.49
C THR A 414 13.05 -16.52 31.32
N ARG A 415 12.77 -16.19 32.58
CA ARG A 415 11.84 -16.98 33.44
C ARG A 415 10.40 -16.94 32.94
N ILE A 416 9.95 -15.79 32.44
CA ILE A 416 8.58 -15.62 31.91
C ILE A 416 8.43 -16.41 30.60
N LEU A 417 9.45 -16.41 29.76
CA LEU A 417 9.49 -17.22 28.54
C LEU A 417 9.59 -18.72 28.84
N GLU A 418 10.40 -19.14 29.82
CA GLU A 418 10.46 -20.54 30.26
C GLU A 418 9.09 -21.05 30.73
N GLU A 419 8.36 -20.25 31.52
CA GLU A 419 7.00 -20.61 31.95
C GLU A 419 5.99 -20.64 30.80
N GLY A 420 6.09 -19.72 29.83
CA GLY A 420 5.23 -19.69 28.65
C GLY A 420 5.52 -20.81 27.64
N LEU A 421 6.77 -21.26 27.54
CA LEU A 421 7.22 -22.29 26.59
C LEU A 421 7.13 -23.73 27.14
N LYS A 422 6.76 -23.91 28.42
CA LYS A 422 6.52 -25.24 29.01
C LYS A 422 5.49 -26.05 28.22
N ASN A 423 4.44 -25.42 27.72
CA ASN A 423 3.32 -26.09 27.04
C ASN A 423 3.41 -26.09 25.50
N VAL A 424 4.48 -25.54 24.92
CA VAL A 424 4.66 -25.51 23.45
C VAL A 424 5.50 -26.73 23.03
N GLU A 425 4.99 -27.52 22.09
CA GLU A 425 5.75 -28.62 21.48
C GLU A 425 6.65 -28.07 20.36
N PHE A 426 7.96 -28.03 20.63
CA PHE A 426 8.94 -27.77 19.58
C PHE A 426 9.26 -29.12 18.93
N GLY A 427 8.78 -29.34 17.70
CA GLY A 427 8.91 -30.64 17.03
C GLY A 427 10.37 -31.08 16.86
N ILE A 428 11.14 -30.29 16.09
CA ILE A 428 12.52 -30.63 15.66
C ILE A 428 13.58 -29.86 16.48
N LEU A 429 13.19 -28.76 17.14
CA LEU A 429 14.10 -27.84 17.83
C LEU A 429 14.09 -28.06 19.34
N SER A 430 15.26 -27.97 19.99
CA SER A 430 15.39 -28.03 21.45
C SER A 430 14.91 -26.72 22.10
N LYS A 431 14.20 -26.85 23.22
CA LYS A 431 13.67 -25.71 23.99
C LYS A 431 14.80 -24.88 24.61
N SER A 432 15.82 -25.54 25.15
CA SER A 432 16.93 -24.88 25.83
C SER A 432 17.76 -24.02 24.88
N ARG A 433 18.02 -24.50 23.66
CA ARG A 433 18.75 -23.73 22.64
C ARG A 433 17.99 -22.52 22.12
N PHE A 434 16.66 -22.62 22.06
CA PHE A 434 15.84 -21.48 21.70
C PHE A 434 16.00 -20.34 22.71
N CYS A 435 16.06 -20.66 24.01
CA CYS A 435 16.32 -19.69 25.06
C CYS A 435 17.73 -19.08 24.97
N GLU A 436 18.76 -19.89 24.69
CA GLU A 436 20.13 -19.40 24.50
C GLU A 436 20.26 -18.47 23.29
N SER A 437 19.68 -18.85 22.15
CA SER A 437 19.68 -18.01 20.94
C SER A 437 18.88 -16.72 21.11
N LEU A 438 17.83 -16.73 21.94
CA LEU A 438 17.12 -15.53 22.32
C LEU A 438 18.00 -14.60 23.18
N ASP A 439 18.76 -15.15 24.13
CA ASP A 439 19.71 -14.38 24.94
C ASP A 439 20.85 -13.78 24.09
N GLU A 440 21.37 -14.52 23.11
CA GLU A 440 22.37 -14.02 22.16
C GLU A 440 21.80 -12.94 21.22
N PHE A 441 20.55 -13.11 20.79
CA PHE A 441 19.84 -12.12 19.99
C PHE A 441 19.59 -10.82 20.76
N VAL A 442 19.19 -10.93 22.03
CA VAL A 442 19.00 -9.76 22.93
C VAL A 442 20.34 -9.06 23.22
N LYS A 443 21.46 -9.79 23.20
CA LYS A 443 22.83 -9.24 23.32
C LYS A 443 23.34 -8.59 22.03
N GLY A 444 22.62 -8.72 20.91
CA GLY A 444 22.87 -7.98 19.67
C GLY A 444 23.26 -8.82 18.46
N ASP A 445 23.29 -10.15 18.55
CA ASP A 445 23.57 -11.01 17.40
C ASP A 445 22.29 -11.29 16.58
N LYS A 446 22.23 -10.74 15.36
CA LYS A 446 21.07 -10.90 14.47
C LYS A 446 20.99 -12.29 13.84
N ASP A 447 22.08 -13.05 13.83
CA ASP A 447 22.18 -14.36 13.16
C ASP A 447 22.07 -15.56 14.12
N ALA A 448 21.91 -15.31 15.42
CA ALA A 448 21.82 -16.35 16.46
C ALA A 448 20.78 -17.45 16.12
N PHE A 449 19.59 -17.07 15.68
CA PHE A 449 18.54 -18.03 15.28
C PHE A 449 18.89 -18.81 14.01
N ASN A 450 19.55 -18.19 13.04
CA ASN A 450 19.95 -18.87 11.80
C ASN A 450 21.06 -19.89 12.04
N THR A 451 21.94 -19.60 12.99
CA THR A 451 23.00 -20.50 13.46
C THR A 451 22.40 -21.67 14.24
N MET A 452 21.41 -21.41 15.11
CA MET A 452 20.68 -22.46 15.83
C MET A 452 20.01 -23.45 14.88
N ILE A 453 19.29 -22.96 13.86
CA ILE A 453 18.58 -23.81 12.91
C ILE A 453 19.57 -24.68 12.10
N ARG A 454 20.67 -24.10 11.60
CA ARG A 454 21.71 -24.85 10.88
C ARG A 454 22.33 -25.96 11.72
N ASN A 455 22.75 -25.63 12.94
CA ASN A 455 23.33 -26.59 13.88
C ASN A 455 22.35 -27.69 14.30
N GLY A 456 21.04 -27.38 14.34
CA GLY A 456 19.99 -28.36 14.61
C GLY A 456 19.85 -29.37 13.47
N VAL A 457 19.79 -28.88 12.23
CA VAL A 457 19.63 -29.72 11.03
C VAL A 457 20.84 -30.61 10.80
N GLU A 458 22.07 -30.08 10.87
CA GLU A 458 23.30 -30.85 10.63
C GLU A 458 23.46 -32.04 11.58
N ARG A 459 23.02 -31.90 12.84
CA ARG A 459 23.12 -32.98 13.84
C ARG A 459 22.06 -34.06 13.68
N ILE A 460 20.87 -33.71 13.22
CA ILE A 460 19.85 -34.70 12.90
C ILE A 460 20.32 -35.52 11.69
N VAL A 461 20.90 -34.86 10.69
CA VAL A 461 21.45 -35.52 9.51
C VAL A 461 22.60 -36.47 9.86
N SER A 462 23.41 -36.17 10.88
CA SER A 462 24.53 -37.03 11.30
C SER A 462 24.14 -38.19 12.21
N GLN A 463 22.99 -38.15 12.87
CA GLN A 463 22.52 -39.19 13.80
C GLN A 463 21.47 -40.14 13.21
N VAL A 464 20.93 -39.83 12.04
CA VAL A 464 19.98 -40.70 11.33
C VAL A 464 20.73 -41.64 10.40
N ASP A 465 20.66 -42.95 10.67
CA ASP A 465 21.14 -43.98 9.76
C ASP A 465 20.09 -44.24 8.68
N TYR A 466 20.40 -43.87 7.44
CA TYR A 466 19.45 -43.91 6.31
C TYR A 466 19.21 -45.33 5.76
N SER A 467 19.90 -46.35 6.29
CA SER A 467 19.86 -47.70 5.74
C SER A 467 18.65 -48.55 6.18
N SER A 468 17.87 -48.12 7.19
CA SER A 468 16.82 -48.97 7.77
C SER A 468 15.55 -48.27 8.26
N VAL A 469 15.08 -47.18 7.62
CA VAL A 469 13.99 -46.35 8.17
C VAL A 469 12.78 -46.25 7.24
N MET A 470 11.61 -46.69 7.71
CA MET A 470 10.31 -46.37 7.10
C MET A 470 9.87 -44.95 7.53
N SER A 471 9.12 -44.23 6.70
CA SER A 471 8.80 -42.80 6.89
C SER A 471 8.16 -42.44 8.24
N GLU A 472 7.43 -43.35 8.87
CA GLU A 472 6.81 -43.15 10.19
C GLU A 472 7.81 -43.25 11.36
N ASP A 473 8.92 -43.97 11.20
CA ASP A 473 9.96 -44.10 12.22
C ASP A 473 10.88 -42.86 12.28
N LEU A 474 10.98 -42.10 11.18
CA LEU A 474 11.85 -40.94 11.08
C LEU A 474 11.40 -39.79 12.00
N GLU A 475 10.09 -39.50 12.05
CA GLU A 475 9.54 -38.44 12.89
C GLU A 475 9.68 -38.79 14.38
N PHE A 476 9.49 -40.07 14.73
CA PHE A 476 9.69 -40.58 16.09
C PHE A 476 11.16 -40.48 16.52
N MET A 477 12.10 -40.84 15.65
CA MET A 477 13.54 -40.71 15.92
C MET A 477 13.99 -39.25 16.06
N MET A 478 13.51 -38.35 15.20
CA MET A 478 13.81 -36.92 15.28
C MET A 478 13.34 -36.31 16.62
N ARG A 479 12.13 -36.67 17.08
CA ARG A 479 11.61 -36.26 18.40
C ARG A 479 12.41 -36.85 19.55
N ARG A 480 12.91 -38.09 19.42
CA ARG A 480 13.75 -38.74 20.43
C ARG A 480 15.09 -38.00 20.60
N ILE A 481 15.74 -37.66 19.49
CA ILE A 481 17.01 -36.92 19.49
C ILE A 481 16.84 -35.54 20.14
N SER A 482 15.75 -34.82 19.83
CA SER A 482 15.47 -33.52 20.44
C SER A 482 15.26 -33.61 21.96
N ARG A 483 14.54 -34.62 22.45
CA ARG A 483 14.33 -34.83 23.90
C ARG A 483 15.58 -35.26 24.65
N GLU A 484 16.47 -36.02 24.02
CA GLU A 484 17.77 -36.37 24.61
C GLU A 484 18.66 -35.12 24.76
N GLN A 485 18.57 -34.16 23.84
CA GLN A 485 19.31 -32.89 23.94
C GLN A 485 18.85 -32.03 25.12
N ASP A 486 17.54 -31.90 25.32
CA ASP A 486 17.00 -31.15 26.45
C ASP A 486 17.47 -31.76 27.79
N LYS A 487 17.50 -33.10 27.89
CA LYS A 487 17.99 -33.80 29.09
C LYS A 487 19.49 -33.63 29.33
N CYS A 488 20.32 -33.70 28.29
CA CYS A 488 21.77 -33.50 28.45
C CYS A 488 22.08 -32.06 28.90
N MET A 489 21.40 -31.05 28.35
CA MET A 489 21.61 -29.66 28.75
C MET A 489 21.05 -29.33 30.13
N GLU A 490 19.96 -29.97 30.57
CA GLU A 490 19.50 -29.87 31.95
C GLU A 490 20.56 -30.40 32.94
N ILE A 491 21.24 -31.51 32.60
CA ILE A 491 22.33 -32.07 33.40
C ILE A 491 23.54 -31.11 33.41
N ASP A 492 23.91 -30.53 32.27
CA ASP A 492 25.02 -29.57 32.18
C ASP A 492 24.74 -28.27 32.96
N ASN A 493 23.51 -27.78 32.95
CA ASN A 493 23.10 -26.61 33.73
C ASN A 493 23.14 -26.88 35.25
N LEU A 494 22.67 -28.06 35.69
CA LEU A 494 22.79 -28.49 37.09
C LEU A 494 24.25 -28.62 37.53
N ASN A 495 25.12 -29.12 36.66
CA ASN A 495 26.55 -29.20 36.91
C ASN A 495 27.19 -27.80 37.00
N GLN A 496 26.85 -26.87 36.11
CA GLN A 496 27.35 -25.48 36.16
C GLN A 496 26.87 -24.69 37.38
N GLU A 497 25.63 -24.93 37.84
CA GLU A 497 25.13 -24.36 39.09
C GLU A 497 25.84 -24.93 40.32
N SER A 498 26.20 -26.21 40.31
CA SER A 498 27.01 -26.82 41.38
C SER A 498 28.42 -26.21 41.44
N ILE A 499 29.08 -26.03 40.28
CA ILE A 499 30.42 -25.41 40.17
C ILE A 499 30.38 -23.93 40.58
N ARG A 500 29.28 -23.20 40.27
CA ARG A 500 29.09 -21.81 40.74
C ARG A 500 28.88 -21.71 42.25
N ASN A 501 28.22 -22.69 42.87
CA ASN A 501 28.04 -22.73 44.32
C ASN A 501 29.33 -23.13 45.05
N ASP A 502 30.13 -24.03 44.48
CA ASP A 502 31.44 -24.39 45.04
C ASP A 502 32.45 -23.24 44.94
N ASN A 503 32.46 -22.49 43.82
CA ASN A 503 33.29 -21.29 43.68
C ASN A 503 32.88 -20.14 44.61
N ARG A 504 31.60 -20.04 45.00
CA ARG A 504 31.15 -19.08 46.03
C ARG A 504 31.63 -19.45 47.44
N ASN A 505 31.80 -20.73 47.71
CA ASN A 505 32.34 -21.21 48.99
C ASN A 505 33.86 -21.06 49.10
N ILE A 506 34.59 -21.05 47.98
CA ILE A 506 36.04 -20.83 47.96
C ILE A 506 36.39 -19.34 48.19
N VAL A 507 35.60 -18.42 47.63
CA VAL A 507 35.80 -16.96 47.82
C VAL A 507 35.58 -16.51 49.28
N ASN A 508 34.78 -17.24 50.06
CA ASN A 508 34.53 -16.93 51.48
C ASN A 508 35.63 -17.41 52.45
N VAL A 509 36.67 -18.13 51.99
CA VAL A 509 37.77 -18.60 52.86
C VAL A 509 39.02 -17.72 52.74
N GLU A 510 39.12 -16.86 51.73
CA GLU A 510 40.27 -15.95 51.55
C GLU A 510 40.14 -14.58 52.24
N GLU A 511 38.98 -14.23 52.82
CA GLU A 511 38.78 -12.98 53.58
C GLU A 511 39.21 -13.06 55.07
N CYS A 512 39.72 -14.21 55.54
CA CYS A 512 40.17 -14.40 56.92
C CYS A 512 41.62 -14.90 57.00
N ARG A 513 42.55 -14.21 56.34
CA ARG A 513 43.98 -14.37 56.61
C ARG A 513 44.71 -13.11 56.13
N TRP A 514 45.66 -12.63 56.94
CA TRP A 514 46.55 -11.48 56.72
C TRP A 514 46.11 -10.11 57.31
N MET A 515 45.69 -10.12 58.58
CA MET A 515 46.25 -9.16 59.55
C MET A 515 47.68 -9.58 59.86
N THR A 516 48.67 -8.95 59.20
CA THR A 516 50.02 -8.60 59.67
C THR A 516 50.82 -8.13 58.46
N GLY A 517 51.27 -6.86 58.47
CA GLY A 517 52.00 -6.26 57.37
C GLY A 517 53.45 -6.74 57.23
N VAL A 518 53.98 -6.62 56.01
CA VAL A 518 55.36 -6.25 55.61
C VAL A 518 55.35 -6.09 54.07
N GLU A 519 56.01 -5.04 53.56
CA GLU A 519 56.21 -4.73 52.14
C GLU A 519 57.12 -5.73 51.42
N VAL A 520 57.02 -5.83 50.08
CA VAL A 520 58.11 -5.70 49.07
C VAL A 520 57.55 -6.06 47.68
N GLY A 521 57.90 -5.25 46.68
CA GLY A 521 57.42 -5.37 45.30
C GLY A 521 58.21 -6.30 44.36
N LYS A 522 57.81 -6.19 43.08
CA LYS A 522 58.35 -6.76 41.82
C LYS A 522 58.11 -8.26 41.56
N ALA A 523 57.29 -8.53 40.53
CA ALA A 523 57.64 -9.38 39.36
C ALA A 523 56.41 -9.59 38.46
N GLU A 524 56.15 -8.61 37.57
CA GLU A 524 55.49 -8.85 36.29
C GLU A 524 56.59 -9.18 35.28
N GLU A 525 56.80 -10.45 34.97
CA GLU A 525 57.44 -10.96 33.73
C GLU A 525 57.67 -12.47 33.94
N GLU A 526 56.91 -13.30 33.20
CA GLU A 526 57.16 -14.73 32.88
C GLU A 526 55.88 -15.58 32.95
N CYS A 527 54.93 -15.34 32.03
CA CYS A 527 54.10 -16.44 31.52
C CYS A 527 53.53 -16.13 30.13
N LEU A 528 54.35 -15.53 29.27
CA LEU A 528 54.05 -15.34 27.85
C LEU A 528 55.24 -15.84 27.03
N LYS A 529 55.47 -17.17 27.02
CA LYS A 529 56.41 -17.90 26.14
C LYS A 529 56.28 -19.40 26.36
N ARG A 530 55.39 -20.03 25.60
CA ARG A 530 55.16 -21.48 25.32
C ARG A 530 53.69 -21.50 24.87
N GLU A 531 53.31 -21.66 23.61
CA GLU A 531 53.81 -22.55 22.57
C GLU A 531 53.50 -21.97 21.18
N ILE A 532 54.56 -21.62 20.43
CA ILE A 532 54.57 -21.62 18.97
C ILE A 532 55.87 -22.31 18.58
N LYS A 533 55.79 -23.60 18.23
CA LYS A 533 56.59 -24.30 17.21
C LYS A 533 56.46 -25.81 17.35
N LYS A 534 55.61 -26.39 16.51
CA LYS A 534 55.96 -27.58 15.73
C LYS A 534 55.32 -27.45 14.36
N ASP A 535 56.13 -26.93 13.46
CA ASP A 535 55.97 -26.95 12.02
C ASP A 535 56.06 -28.39 11.48
N ARG A 536 55.27 -28.63 10.43
CA ARG A 536 55.59 -29.33 9.17
C ARG A 536 55.74 -30.85 9.11
N ASP A 537 54.88 -31.42 8.26
CA ASP A 537 55.09 -32.38 7.15
C ASP A 537 53.71 -33.06 6.95
N GLU A 538 53.00 -33.15 5.82
CA GLU A 538 53.22 -33.21 4.36
C GLU A 538 51.86 -32.88 3.69
N SER A 539 51.75 -31.96 2.71
CA SER A 539 51.80 -32.13 1.24
C SER A 539 50.50 -32.59 0.52
N SER A 540 50.08 -31.71 -0.41
CA SER A 540 49.36 -31.90 -1.70
C SER A 540 47.93 -32.47 -1.77
N ALA A 541 46.97 -31.65 -2.24
CA ALA A 541 46.31 -31.81 -3.55
C ALA A 541 45.36 -30.63 -3.86
N ASP A 542 45.34 -30.23 -5.13
CA ASP A 542 44.67 -29.09 -5.76
C ASP A 542 43.13 -29.08 -5.73
N GLY A 543 42.55 -27.89 -5.91
CA GLY A 543 41.15 -27.75 -6.31
C GLY A 543 40.56 -26.35 -6.10
N SER A 544 41.00 -25.36 -6.88
CA SER A 544 40.35 -24.05 -6.99
C SER A 544 38.98 -24.17 -7.68
N PHE A 545 37.95 -23.44 -7.24
CA PHE A 545 36.91 -22.86 -8.12
C PHE A 545 36.06 -21.83 -7.37
N SER A 546 36.01 -20.60 -7.87
CA SER A 546 35.05 -19.57 -7.47
C SER A 546 33.81 -19.64 -8.37
N PHE A 547 32.64 -19.36 -7.81
CA PHE A 547 31.43 -19.11 -8.60
C PHE A 547 30.67 -17.92 -8.02
N SER A 548 31.06 -16.72 -8.44
CA SER A 548 30.28 -15.50 -8.37
C SER A 548 29.69 -15.19 -9.76
N LYS A 549 28.49 -15.72 -10.01
CA LYS A 549 27.56 -15.20 -11.02
C LYS A 549 26.16 -15.73 -10.71
N TYR A 550 25.18 -14.82 -10.74
CA TYR A 550 23.77 -14.94 -10.33
C TYR A 550 23.44 -14.61 -8.87
N LEU A 551 23.42 -13.30 -8.58
CA LEU A 551 22.25 -12.58 -8.03
C LEU A 551 22.40 -11.08 -8.25
#